data_AF-A0A2D6ZR80-F1
#
_entry.id   AF-A0A2D6ZR80-F1
#
_cell.length_a   1.000
_cell.length_b   1.000
_cell.length_c   1.000
_cell.angle_alpha   90.00
_cell.angle_beta   90.00
_cell.angle_gamma   90.00
#
_symmetry.space_group_name_H-M   'P 1'
#
loop_
_entity.id
_entity.type
_entity.pdbx_description
1 polymer ?
#
loop_
_entity_poly.entity_id
_entity_poly.type
_entity_poly.pdbx_seq_one_letter_code
_entity_poly.pdbx_strand_id
1 'polypeptide(L)'
;MKVYFNGSCNICNAEISHYKKKTCDINYVDISKDRDEHINHLSKKDLFRRMHVYHQGRLISGSESFLILWDTMPRWKYLSSFLKLPIFKQLWKIAYETMALLLYYKNKSKI
;
A
#
# COMPACT_ATOMS: atom_id res chain seq x y z
N MET A 1 -6.92 -6.42 10.01
CA MET A 1 -5.75 -5.90 9.26
C MET A 1 -5.93 -4.40 9.07
N LYS A 2 -4.86 -3.59 9.12
CA LYS A 2 -4.91 -2.17 8.77
C LYS A 2 -4.11 -1.89 7.48
N VAL A 3 -4.65 -1.08 6.58
CA VAL A 3 -3.99 -0.60 5.35
C VAL A 3 -3.82 0.90 5.45
N TYR A 4 -2.58 1.38 5.38
CA TYR A 4 -2.24 2.80 5.41
C TYR A 4 -1.90 3.27 4.01
N PHE A 5 -2.60 4.30 3.55
CA PHE A 5 -2.46 4.80 2.18
C PHE A 5 -2.54 6.32 2.13
N ASN A 6 -1.85 6.90 1.15
CA ASN A 6 -1.85 8.34 0.92
C ASN A 6 -3.11 8.75 0.13
N GLY A 7 -4.11 9.31 0.81
CA GLY A 7 -5.33 9.81 0.20
C GLY A 7 -5.17 11.09 -0.63
N SER A 8 -4.08 11.86 -0.45
CA SER A 8 -3.80 13.07 -1.26
C SER A 8 -3.24 12.74 -2.66
N CYS A 9 -2.77 11.52 -2.86
CA CYS A 9 -2.38 10.97 -4.16
C CYS A 9 -3.62 10.44 -4.89
N ASN A 10 -4.06 11.12 -5.96
CA ASN A 10 -5.29 10.75 -6.69
C ASN A 10 -5.32 9.28 -7.15
N ILE A 11 -4.21 8.77 -7.70
CA ILE A 11 -4.12 7.39 -8.21
C ILE A 11 -4.16 6.39 -7.04
N CYS A 12 -3.39 6.66 -5.98
CA CYS A 12 -3.34 5.84 -4.78
C CYS A 12 -4.74 5.79 -4.11
N ASN A 13 -5.42 6.93 -4.00
CA ASN A 13 -6.75 7.02 -3.44
C ASN A 13 -7.80 6.29 -4.30
N ALA A 14 -7.72 6.41 -5.62
CA ALA A 14 -8.62 5.69 -6.53
C ALA A 14 -8.45 4.17 -6.42
N GLU A 15 -7.21 3.69 -6.36
CA GLU A 15 -6.88 2.27 -6.17
C GLU A 15 -7.44 1.73 -4.85
N ILE A 16 -7.16 2.40 -3.73
CA ILE A 16 -7.65 1.95 -2.42
C ILE A 16 -9.18 2.07 -2.31
N SER A 17 -9.78 3.09 -2.91
CA SER A 17 -11.24 3.22 -2.99
C SER A 17 -11.88 2.07 -3.78
N HIS A 18 -11.21 1.55 -4.80
CA HIS A 18 -11.65 0.34 -5.50
C HIS A 18 -11.59 -0.87 -4.57
N TYR A 19 -10.50 -1.05 -3.82
CA TYR A 19 -10.34 -2.18 -2.90
C TYR A 19 -11.31 -2.15 -1.72
N LYS A 20 -11.57 -0.97 -1.14
CA LYS A 20 -12.59 -0.77 -0.10
C LYS A 20 -13.96 -1.35 -0.50
N LYS A 21 -14.35 -1.23 -1.76
CA LYS A 21 -15.63 -1.75 -2.28
C LYS A 21 -15.64 -3.29 -2.42
N LYS A 22 -14.50 -3.95 -2.32
CA LYS A 22 -14.32 -5.39 -2.52
C LYS A 22 -13.96 -6.13 -1.23
N THR A 23 -13.83 -5.42 -0.11
CA THR A 23 -13.41 -5.97 1.18
C THR A 23 -14.24 -5.39 2.32
N CYS A 24 -14.67 -6.23 3.26
CA CYS A 24 -15.47 -5.78 4.40
C CYS A 24 -14.68 -5.69 5.72
N ASP A 25 -13.64 -6.51 5.90
CA ASP A 25 -12.95 -6.69 7.20
C ASP A 25 -11.55 -6.04 7.27
N ILE A 26 -11.33 -4.98 6.49
CA ILE A 26 -10.05 -4.26 6.42
C ILE A 26 -10.26 -2.82 6.87
N ASN A 27 -9.48 -2.40 7.86
CA ASN A 27 -9.46 -1.00 8.29
C ASN A 27 -8.47 -0.23 7.39
N TYR A 28 -8.98 0.74 6.63
CA TYR A 28 -8.17 1.57 5.75
C TYR A 28 -7.99 2.96 6.36
N VAL A 29 -6.76 3.33 6.65
CA VAL A 29 -6.39 4.60 7.27
C VAL A 29 -5.74 5.51 6.24
N ASP A 30 -6.35 6.69 6.03
CA ASP A 30 -5.80 7.73 5.17
C ASP A 30 -4.77 8.56 5.94
N ILE A 31 -3.49 8.30 5.67
CA ILE A 31 -2.37 8.96 6.37
C ILE A 31 -2.22 10.44 6.03
N SER A 32 -2.98 10.95 5.05
CA SER A 32 -3.01 12.38 4.75
C SER A 32 -3.90 13.17 5.71
N LYS A 33 -4.75 12.47 6.49
CA LYS A 33 -5.71 13.08 7.42
C LYS A 33 -5.47 12.64 8.86
N ASP A 34 -5.17 11.35 9.03
CA ASP A 34 -5.09 10.72 10.34
C ASP A 34 -3.70 10.13 10.58
N ARG A 35 -3.28 10.09 11.85
CA ARG A 35 -2.07 9.40 12.29
C ARG A 35 -2.45 8.29 13.27
N ASP A 36 -1.90 7.10 13.04
CA ASP A 36 -2.17 5.90 13.84
C ASP A 36 -0.92 5.47 14.59
N GLU A 37 -1.10 4.86 15.76
CA GLU A 37 -0.02 4.46 16.66
C GLU A 37 1.06 3.60 15.98
N HIS A 38 0.68 2.72 15.06
CA HIS A 38 1.61 1.79 14.41
C HIS A 38 2.52 2.47 13.38
N ILE A 39 2.22 3.71 12.97
CA ILE A 39 2.99 4.45 11.96
C ILE A 39 3.62 5.75 12.49
N ASN A 40 3.41 6.06 13.78
CA ASN A 40 3.89 7.31 14.39
C ASN A 40 5.43 7.47 14.40
N HIS A 41 6.16 6.37 14.35
CA HIS A 41 7.62 6.36 14.29
C HIS A 41 8.19 6.60 12.88
N LEU A 42 7.35 6.57 11.84
CA LEU A 42 7.78 6.75 10.46
C LEU A 42 7.75 8.21 10.03
N SER A 43 8.69 8.57 9.15
CA SER A 43 8.75 9.90 8.55
C SER A 43 7.60 10.13 7.58
N LYS A 44 7.17 11.38 7.41
CA LYS A 44 6.16 11.76 6.42
C LYS A 44 6.56 11.32 5.00
N LYS A 45 7.85 11.40 4.67
CA LYS A 45 8.39 10.96 3.38
C LYS A 45 8.17 9.47 3.15
N ASP A 46 8.44 8.64 4.15
CA ASP A 46 8.26 7.19 4.01
C ASP A 46 6.79 6.81 3.91
N LEU A 47 5.95 7.41 4.75
CA LEU A 47 4.51 7.22 4.76
C LEU A 47 3.87 7.61 3.42
N PHE A 48 4.21 8.77 2.88
CA PHE A 48 3.56 9.28 1.67
C PHE A 48 4.08 8.63 0.39
N ARG A 49 5.31 8.08 0.40
CA ARG A 49 5.88 7.39 -0.76
C ARG A 49 5.38 5.96 -0.90
N ARG A 50 5.18 5.24 0.21
CA ARG A 50 4.87 3.80 0.20
C ARG A 50 3.54 3.47 0.88
N MET A 51 2.85 2.46 0.37
CA MET A 51 1.71 1.88 1.07
C MET A 51 2.22 0.98 2.21
N HIS A 52 1.51 0.98 3.33
CA HIS A 52 1.85 0.12 4.45
C HIS A 52 0.66 -0.75 4.85
N VAL A 53 0.95 -1.94 5.36
CA VAL A 53 -0.05 -2.85 5.94
C VAL A 53 0.42 -3.28 7.31
N TYR A 54 -0.43 -3.11 8.32
CA TYR A 54 -0.24 -3.73 9.62
C TYR A 54 -1.06 -5.01 9.72
N HIS A 55 -0.36 -6.13 9.79
CA HIS A 55 -0.93 -7.47 9.80
C HIS A 55 -0.13 -8.38 10.71
N GLN A 56 -0.81 -9.14 11.59
CA GLN A 56 -0.19 -10.10 12.52
C GLN A 56 1.00 -9.53 13.32
N GLY A 57 0.83 -8.31 13.86
CA GLY A 57 1.86 -7.65 14.69
C GLY A 57 3.03 -7.06 13.91
N ARG A 58 3.02 -7.11 12.57
CA ARG A 58 4.10 -6.59 11.72
C ARG A 58 3.58 -5.46 10.85
N LEU A 59 4.39 -4.40 10.74
CA LEU A 59 4.19 -3.33 9.76
C LEU A 59 5.01 -3.67 8.51
N ILE A 60 4.32 -4.01 7.42
CA ILE A 60 4.90 -4.26 6.11
C ILE A 60 4.79 -2.99 5.27
N SER A 61 5.78 -2.72 4.42
CA SER A 61 5.83 -1.54 3.55
C SER A 61 6.07 -1.89 2.09
N GLY A 62 5.63 -0.99 1.20
CA GLY A 62 5.90 -1.05 -0.22
C GLY A 62 5.15 -2.14 -0.97
N SER A 63 5.80 -2.72 -1.99
CA SER A 63 5.22 -3.73 -2.88
C SER A 63 4.68 -4.97 -2.14
N GLU A 64 5.29 -5.35 -1.02
CA GLU A 64 4.87 -6.51 -0.23
C GLU A 64 3.56 -6.27 0.50
N SER A 65 3.25 -5.01 0.85
CA SER A 65 1.94 -4.62 1.40
C SER A 65 0.79 -4.99 0.46
N PHE A 66 1.01 -4.86 -0.87
CA PHE A 66 0.01 -5.24 -1.87
C PHE A 66 -0.18 -6.75 -1.95
N LEU A 67 0.88 -7.53 -1.85
CA LEU A 67 0.77 -9.00 -1.85
C LEU A 67 -0.04 -9.49 -0.65
N ILE A 68 0.22 -8.95 0.54
CA ILE A 68 -0.53 -9.28 1.76
C ILE A 68 -1.99 -8.84 1.61
N LEU A 69 -2.25 -7.64 1.09
CA LEU A 69 -3.61 -7.15 0.86
C LEU A 69 -4.36 -8.05 -0.13
N TRP A 70 -3.76 -8.37 -1.27
CA TRP A 70 -4.37 -9.17 -2.33
C TRP A 70 -4.58 -10.63 -1.94
N ASP A 71 -3.76 -11.20 -1.06
CA ASP A 71 -3.99 -12.54 -0.50
C ASP A 71 -5.34 -12.67 0.22
N THR A 72 -5.82 -11.56 0.81
CA THR A 72 -7.11 -11.53 1.51
C THR A 72 -8.30 -11.39 0.56
N MET A 73 -8.06 -11.10 -0.72
CA MET A 73 -9.10 -10.86 -1.71
C MET A 73 -9.22 -12.05 -2.67
N PRO A 74 -10.37 -12.76 -2.75
CA PRO A 74 -10.49 -13.98 -3.56
C PRO A 74 -10.06 -13.85 -5.02
N ARG A 75 -10.37 -12.70 -5.66
CA ARG A 75 -10.01 -12.43 -7.06
C ARG A 75 -8.53 -12.10 -7.26
N TRP A 76 -7.90 -11.44 -6.30
CA TRP A 76 -6.51 -10.98 -6.41
C TRP A 76 -5.50 -11.98 -5.82
N LYS A 77 -5.98 -12.98 -5.08
CA LYS A 77 -5.16 -14.03 -4.48
C LYS A 77 -4.30 -14.77 -5.50
N TYR A 78 -4.82 -15.04 -6.70
CA TYR A 78 -4.05 -15.68 -7.78
C TYR A 78 -2.93 -14.78 -8.29
N LEU A 79 -3.21 -13.47 -8.47
CA LEU A 79 -2.18 -12.49 -8.85
C LEU A 79 -1.08 -12.42 -7.78
N SER A 80 -1.46 -12.32 -6.51
CA SER A 80 -0.49 -12.32 -5.40
C SER A 80 0.36 -13.58 -5.39
N SER A 81 -0.26 -14.75 -5.54
CA SER A 81 0.44 -16.03 -5.56
C SER A 81 1.47 -16.11 -6.69
N PHE A 82 1.12 -15.61 -7.88
CA PHE A 82 2.04 -15.52 -9.02
C PHE A 82 3.19 -14.54 -8.76
N LEU A 83 2.89 -13.34 -8.24
CA LEU A 83 3.89 -12.31 -7.94
C LEU A 83 4.80 -12.64 -6.76
N LYS A 84 4.49 -13.68 -5.97
CA LYS A 84 5.37 -14.18 -4.90
C LYS A 84 6.51 -15.06 -5.41
N LEU A 85 6.44 -15.56 -6.64
CA LEU A 85 7.52 -16.35 -7.25
C LEU A 85 8.79 -15.49 -7.35
N PRO A 86 10.00 -16.05 -7.13
CA PRO A 86 11.22 -15.26 -6.94
C PRO A 86 11.50 -14.20 -8.01
N ILE A 87 11.37 -14.57 -9.28
CA ILE A 87 11.61 -13.67 -10.42
C ILE A 87 10.53 -12.58 -10.47
N PHE A 88 9.26 -12.98 -10.37
CA PHE A 88 8.14 -12.04 -10.43
C PHE A 88 8.07 -11.11 -9.21
N LYS A 89 8.50 -11.59 -8.03
CA LYS A 89 8.60 -10.78 -6.81
C LYS A 89 9.63 -9.67 -7.01
N GLN A 90 10.75 -9.96 -7.63
CA GLN A 90 11.77 -8.97 -7.94
C GLN A 90 11.28 -7.95 -8.98
N LEU A 91 10.64 -8.41 -10.06
CA LEU A 91 10.04 -7.53 -11.07
C LEU A 91 8.97 -6.62 -10.46
N TRP A 92 8.09 -7.17 -9.62
CA TRP A 92 7.05 -6.42 -8.91
C TRP A 92 7.64 -5.36 -8.01
N LYS A 93 8.68 -5.69 -7.24
CA LYS A 93 9.39 -4.75 -6.37
C LYS A 93 9.97 -3.58 -7.17
N ILE A 94 10.63 -3.84 -8.30
CA ILE A 94 11.22 -2.81 -9.16
C ILE A 94 10.14 -1.91 -9.77
N ALA A 95 9.08 -2.51 -10.34
CA ALA A 95 7.97 -1.79 -10.94
C ALA A 95 7.28 -0.88 -9.90
N TYR A 96 7.02 -1.43 -8.71
CA TYR A 96 6.42 -0.69 -7.61
C TYR A 96 7.29 0.48 -7.14
N GLU A 97 8.58 0.27 -6.84
CA GLU A 97 9.44 1.34 -6.32
C GLU A 97 9.61 2.47 -7.36
N THR A 98 9.69 2.12 -8.65
CA THR A 98 9.71 3.09 -9.74
C THR A 98 8.42 3.93 -9.75
N MET A 99 7.25 3.29 -9.72
CA MET A 99 5.96 3.98 -9.70
C MET A 99 5.79 4.82 -8.44
N ALA A 100 6.16 4.29 -7.27
CA ALA A 100 6.08 4.97 -5.99
C ALA A 100 6.93 6.25 -5.98
N LEU A 101 8.14 6.21 -6.53
CA LEU A 101 9.00 7.40 -6.67
C LEU A 101 8.37 8.43 -7.62
N LEU A 102 7.94 8.01 -8.81
CA LEU A 102 7.32 8.90 -9.80
C LEU A 102 6.08 9.61 -9.23
N LEU A 103 5.19 8.85 -8.58
CA LEU A 103 3.99 9.40 -7.96
C LEU A 103 4.30 10.29 -6.76
N TYR A 104 5.31 9.95 -5.96
CA TYR A 104 5.75 10.79 -4.85
C TYR A 104 6.22 12.17 -5.34
N TYR A 105 7.07 12.21 -6.36
CA TYR A 105 7.54 13.49 -6.92
C TYR A 105 6.42 14.26 -7.62
N LYS A 106 5.57 13.58 -8.40
CA LYS A 106 4.42 14.20 -9.07
C LYS A 106 3.43 14.84 -8.10
N ASN A 107 3.29 14.27 -6.89
CA ASN A 107 2.35 14.77 -5.88
C ASN A 107 3.05 15.52 -4.73
N LYS A 108 4.35 15.87 -4.85
CA LYS A 108 5.12 16.49 -3.76
C LYS A 108 4.49 17.76 -3.20
N SER A 109 3.78 18.54 -4.02
CA SER A 109 3.05 19.74 -3.59
C SER A 109 1.79 19.46 -2.76
N LYS A 110 1.29 18.22 -2.77
CA LYS A 110 0.12 17.75 -2.03
C LYS A 110 0.49 16.94 -0.77
N ILE A 111 1.79 16.92 -0.42
CA ILE A 111 2.33 16.16 0.71
C ILE A 111 2.26 17.01 1.96
#